data_AF-A0A9X0WI90-F1
#
_entry.id   AF-A0A9X0WI90-F1
#
_cell.length_a   1.000
_cell.length_b   1.000
_cell.length_c   1.000
_cell.angle_alpha   90.00
_cell.angle_beta   90.00
_cell.angle_gamma   90.00
#
_symmetry.space_group_name_H-M   'P 1'
#
loop_
_entity.id
_entity.type
_entity.pdbx_description
1 polymer ?
#
loop_
_entity_poly.entity_id
_entity_poly.type
_entity_poly.pdbx_seq_one_letter_code
_entity_poly.pdbx_strand_id
1 'polypeptide(L)' 'MMRTGKLIVLEGIDGSGKSTQAVEAAEYLRSRGQPTLLVREPGGSALAEEIRQQVLGSWDMSRATKASLMRATGHNLFA' A
#
# COMPACT_ATOMS: atom_id res chain seq x y z
N MET A 1 -6.94 24.03 -18.62
CA MET A 1 -6.89 24.13 -17.15
C MET A 1 -6.36 22.81 -16.59
N MET A 2 -5.25 22.82 -15.85
CA MET A 2 -4.76 21.61 -15.18
C MET A 2 -5.67 21.32 -13.98
N ARG A 3 -6.31 20.15 -13.95
CA ARG A 3 -7.12 19.72 -12.80
C ARG A 3 -6.18 19.06 -11.79
N THR A 4 -6.26 19.47 -10.53
CA THR A 4 -5.52 18.82 -9.44
C THR A 4 -6.14 17.46 -9.13
N GLY A 5 -5.30 16.42 -9.06
CA GLY A 5 -5.70 15.10 -8.57
C GLY A 5 -5.92 15.10 -7.06
N LYS A 6 -6.56 14.06 -6.55
CA LYS A 6 -6.72 13.81 -5.10
C LYS A 6 -5.95 12.56 -4.70
N LEU A 7 -5.22 12.63 -3.60
CA LEU A 7 -4.66 11.47 -2.91
C LEU A 7 -5.62 11.07 -1.78
N ILE A 8 -6.05 9.82 -1.78
CA ILE A 8 -6.95 9.25 -0.77
C ILE A 8 -6.21 8.09 -0.10
N VAL A 9 -6.07 8.14 1.23
CA VAL A 9 -5.41 7.10 2.02
C VAL A 9 -6.44 6.46 2.96
N LEU A 10 -6.45 5.13 3.02
CA LEU A 10 -7.29 4.36 3.94
C LEU A 10 -6.43 3.83 5.08
N GLU A 11 -6.70 4.31 6.29
CA GLU A 11 -5.98 3.94 7.52
C GLU A 11 -6.85 3.09 8.44
N GLY A 12 -6.22 2.19 9.22
CA GLY A 12 -6.93 1.31 10.16
C GLY A 12 -6.13 0.09 10.59
N ILE A 13 -6.63 -0.62 11.59
CA ILE A 13 -6.00 -1.84 12.13
C ILE A 13 -5.98 -3.00 11.12
N ASP A 14 -5.13 -3.99 11.33
CA ASP A 14 -5.11 -5.20 10.50
C ASP A 14 -6.46 -5.93 10.55
N GLY A 15 -6.90 -6.42 9.39
CA GLY A 15 -8.22 -7.05 9.24
C GLY A 15 -9.40 -6.08 9.19
N SER A 16 -9.21 -4.75 9.25
CA SER A 16 -10.33 -3.78 9.16
C SER A 16 -10.95 -3.63 7.76
N GLY A 17 -10.47 -4.37 6.77
CA GLY A 17 -11.01 -4.36 5.40
C GLY A 17 -10.47 -3.24 4.49
N LYS A 18 -9.37 -2.57 4.86
CA LYS A 18 -8.74 -1.49 4.06
C LYS A 18 -8.52 -1.87 2.59
N SER A 19 -7.95 -3.05 2.36
CA SER A 19 -7.63 -3.53 1.00
C SER A 19 -8.90 -3.73 0.17
N THR A 20 -9.96 -4.29 0.77
CA THR A 20 -11.28 -4.44 0.13
C THR A 20 -11.89 -3.08 -0.20
N GLN A 21 -11.93 -2.17 0.77
CA GLN A 21 -12.48 -0.83 0.61
C GLN A 21 -11.70 0.01 -0.43
N ALA A 22 -10.39 -0.18 -0.54
CA ALA A 22 -9.57 0.50 -1.53
C ALA A 22 -9.94 0.08 -2.96
N VAL A 23 -10.21 -1.21 -3.17
CA VAL A 23 -10.65 -1.76 -4.47
C VAL A 23 -12.04 -1.23 -4.82
N GLU A 24 -13.00 -1.35 -3.89
CA GLU A 24 -14.38 -0.89 -4.11
C GLU A 24 -14.46 0.61 -4.37
N ALA A 25 -13.70 1.43 -3.63
CA ALA A 25 -13.62 2.87 -3.85
C ALA A 25 -13.03 3.20 -5.22
N ALA A 26 -11.99 2.48 -5.66
CA ALA A 26 -11.39 2.69 -6.96
C ALA A 26 -12.36 2.33 -8.10
N GLU A 27 -13.09 1.22 -7.98
CA GLU A 27 -14.14 0.81 -8.94
C GLU A 27 -15.28 1.82 -8.99
N TYR A 28 -15.75 2.30 -7.83
CA TYR A 28 -16.77 3.33 -7.75
C TYR A 28 -16.34 4.63 -8.46
N LEU A 29 -15.11 5.09 -8.25
CA LEU A 29 -14.62 6.30 -8.92
C LEU A 29 -14.50 6.10 -10.43
N ARG A 30 -14.02 4.93 -10.86
CA ARG A 30 -13.94 4.57 -12.30
C ARG A 30 -15.32 4.50 -12.94
N SER A 31 -16.33 3.93 -12.28
CA SER A 31 -17.71 3.86 -12.80
C SER A 31 -18.34 5.24 -12.96
N ARG A 32 -17.83 6.25 -12.23
CA ARG A 32 -18.21 7.66 -12.34
C ARG A 32 -17.37 8.44 -13.36
N GLY A 33 -16.56 7.75 -14.17
CA GLY A 33 -15.71 8.36 -15.19
C GLY A 33 -14.50 9.13 -14.66
N GLN A 34 -14.10 8.88 -13.40
CA GLN A 34 -12.90 9.51 -12.82
C GLN A 34 -11.66 8.64 -13.10
N PRO A 35 -10.61 9.19 -13.75
CA PRO A 35 -9.33 8.51 -13.86
C PRO A 35 -8.78 8.19 -12.46
N THR A 36 -8.64 6.91 -12.13
CA THR A 36 -8.32 6.44 -10.77
C THR A 36 -7.20 5.41 -10.80
N LEU A 37 -6.08 5.76 -10.16
CA LEU A 37 -4.95 4.88 -9.90
C LEU A 37 -5.05 4.34 -8.47
N LEU A 38 -5.08 3.02 -8.33
CA LEU A 38 -4.98 2.36 -7.04
C LEU A 38 -3.51 2.05 -6.78
N VAL A 39 -2.99 2.52 -5.66
CA VAL A 39 -1.63 2.25 -5.19
C VAL A 39 -1.68 1.59 -3.82
N ARG A 40 -0.74 0.68 -3.54
CA ARG A 40 -0.50 0.15 -2.19
C ARG A 40 0.93 0.42 -1.79
N GLU A 41 1.16 0.54 -0.49
CA GLU A 41 2.50 0.61 0.08
C GLU A 41 2.71 -0.51 1.10
N PRO A 42 3.91 -1.10 1.17
CA PRO A 42 4.95 -1.01 0.16
C PRO A 42 4.58 -1.77 -1.11
N GLY A 43 4.80 -1.13 -2.25
CA GLY A 43 4.48 -1.67 -3.57
C GLY A 43 4.41 -0.56 -4.62
N GLY A 44 4.02 -0.91 -5.85
CA GLY A 44 3.82 0.06 -6.93
C GLY A 44 5.08 0.44 -7.73
N SER A 45 6.27 -0.01 -7.33
CA SER A 45 7.50 0.01 -8.12
C SER A 45 8.24 -1.33 -8.00
N ALA A 46 9.10 -1.65 -8.98
CA ALA A 46 9.88 -2.91 -8.95
C ALA A 46 10.69 -3.05 -7.65
N LEU A 47 11.35 -1.96 -7.24
CA LEU A 47 12.10 -1.91 -5.98
C LEU A 47 11.21 -2.09 -4.75
N ALA A 48 10.04 -1.45 -4.71
CA ALA A 48 9.12 -1.59 -3.59
C ALA A 48 8.55 -3.02 -3.47
N GLU A 49 8.35 -3.69 -4.60
CA GLU A 49 7.89 -5.08 -4.64
C GLU A 49 8.99 -6.06 -4.22
N GLU A 50 10.26 -5.81 -4.57
CA GLU A 50 11.42 -6.55 -4.04
C GLU A 50 11.53 -6.39 -2.52
N ILE A 51 11.47 -5.15 -2.01
CA ILE A 51 11.49 -4.87 -0.57
C ILE A 51 10.34 -5.63 0.13
N ARG A 52 9.14 -5.65 -0.46
CA ARG A 52 7.99 -6.38 0.09
C ARG A 52 8.26 -7.88 0.20
N GLN A 53 8.71 -8.51 -0.88
CA GLN A 53 9.02 -9.94 -0.88
C GLN A 53 10.09 -10.27 0.16
N GLN A 54 11.08 -9.40 0.33
CA GLN A 54 12.16 -9.63 1.28
C GLN A 54 11.74 -9.43 2.74
N VAL A 55 10.89 -8.45 3.05
CA VAL A 55 10.37 -8.31 4.42
C VAL A 55 9.40 -9.43 4.79
N LEU A 56 8.60 -9.90 3.84
CA LEU A 56 7.71 -11.05 4.03
C LEU A 56 8.48 -12.38 4.07
N GLY A 57 9.64 -12.44 3.42
CA GLY A 57 10.53 -13.59 3.39
C GLY A 57 11.40 -13.77 4.63
N SER A 58 12.33 -14.71 4.52
CA SER A 58 13.22 -15.19 5.58
C SER A 58 14.64 -14.65 5.43
N TRP A 59 14.84 -13.34 5.50
CA TRP A 59 16.19 -12.83 5.74
C TRP A 59 16.62 -13.19 7.16
N ASP A 60 17.89 -13.59 7.31
CA ASP A 60 18.58 -13.59 8.59
C ASP A 60 18.87 -12.14 9.02
N MET A 61 17.80 -11.44 9.39
CA MET A 61 17.84 -10.08 9.88
C MET A 61 17.50 -10.08 11.36
N SER A 62 18.25 -9.28 12.12
CA SER A 62 17.88 -9.00 13.50
C SER A 62 16.44 -8.45 13.54
N ARG A 63 15.71 -8.78 14.61
CA ARG A 63 14.34 -8.28 14.82
C ARG A 63 14.28 -6.75 14.76
N ALA A 64 15.33 -6.07 15.22
CA ALA A 64 15.45 -4.62 15.18
C ALA A 64 15.53 -4.08 13.74
N THR A 65 16.33 -4.74 12.88
CA THR A 65 16.45 -4.37 11.46
C THR A 65 15.12 -4.55 10.74
N LYS A 66 14.42 -5.67 10.99
CA LYS A 66 13.09 -5.92 10.41
C LYS A 66 12.07 -4.88 10.87
N ALA A 67 12.05 -4.53 12.14
CA ALA A 67 11.15 -3.51 12.68
C ALA A 67 11.42 -2.10 12.11
N SER A 68 12.69 -1.72 11.93
CA SER A 68 13.04 -0.44 11.31
C SER A 68 12.59 -0.35 9.85
N LEU A 69 12.78 -1.44 9.10
CA LEU A 69 12.35 -1.50 7.70
C LEU A 69 10.82 -1.44 7.58
N MET A 70 10.09 -2.19 8.40
CA MET A 70 8.61 -2.13 8.48
C MET A 70 8.08 -0.73 8.75
N ARG A 71 8.75 0.05 9.62
CA ARG A 71 8.39 1.46 9.90
C ARG A 71 8.66 2.37 8.70
N ALA A 72 9.78 2.17 8.03
CA ALA A 72 10.16 2.97 6.87
C ALA A 72 9.26 2.72 5.64
N THR A 73 8.71 1.52 5.50
CA THR A 73 7.86 1.13 4.35
C THR A 73 6.37 1.38 4.56
N GLY A 74 5.97 1.90 5.73
CA GLY A 74 4.58 1.86 6.18
C GLY A 74 4.19 0.43 6.59
N HIS A 75 3.44 0.30 7.68
CA HIS A 75 3.08 -0.98 8.31
C HIS A 75 2.24 -1.96 7.44
N ASN A 76 1.92 -1.61 6.19
CA ASN A 76 1.05 -2.35 5.27
C ASN A 76 1.76 -3.50 4.51
N LEU A 77 2.83 -4.08 5.07
CA LEU A 77 3.47 -5.27 4.49
C LEU A 77 2.61 -6.54 4.63
N PHE A 78 1.60 -6.52 5.49
CA PHE A 78 0.80 -7.68 5.88
C PHE A 78 -0.67 -7.63 5.43
N ALA A 79 -1.08 -6.63 4.64
CA ALA A 79 -2.47 -6.40 4.22
C ALA A 79 -2.65 -6.27 2.70
#